data_AF-A0A0D2FDD7-F1
#
_entry.id   AF-A0A0D2FDD7-F1
#
_cell.length_a   1.000
_cell.length_b   1.000
_cell.length_c   1.000
_cell.angle_alpha   90.00
_cell.angle_beta   90.00
_cell.angle_gamma   90.00
#
_symmetry.space_group_name_H-M   'P 1'
#
loop_
_entity.id
_entity.type
_entity.pdbx_description
1 polymer ?
#
loop_
_entity_poly.entity_id
_entity_poly.type
_entity_poly.pdbx_seq_one_letter_code
_entity_poly.pdbx_strand_id
1 'polypeptide(L)'
;MPNGSSIPDPLVVLDLPSEFPRIDERFMTKQYEWLFLNVFIPENMDGRKNIFHGLNGLAMHNNKTGKTRYFYAGDNSLCQELIFIPRSVDAPEGDGWVMTLVERRAAGRCDVAIIDTREFEKSVAIVQLPFHVKAQIHGNWVPASALKARKSLVREIGEVKISGLGALEPMI
;
A
#
# COMPACT_ATOMS: atom_id res chain seq x y z
N MET A 1 10.24 -1.73 36.64
CA MET A 1 10.92 -0.41 36.61
C MET A 1 11.81 -0.27 37.83
N PRO A 2 12.85 0.59 37.84
CA PRO A 2 13.80 0.74 38.96
C PRO A 2 13.18 1.06 40.34
N ASN A 3 11.89 1.40 40.37
CA ASN A 3 11.08 1.72 41.56
C ASN A 3 10.07 0.62 41.94
N GLY A 4 10.11 -0.58 41.33
CA GLY A 4 9.14 -1.64 41.57
C GLY A 4 7.76 -1.41 40.95
N SER A 5 7.57 -0.38 40.12
CA SER A 5 6.31 -0.20 39.40
C SER A 5 6.15 -1.25 38.29
N SER A 6 4.93 -1.76 38.14
CA SER A 6 4.48 -2.52 37.00
C SER A 6 3.67 -1.62 36.05
N ILE A 7 3.76 -1.93 34.77
CA ILE A 7 2.80 -1.44 33.78
C ILE A 7 1.82 -2.58 33.49
N PRO A 8 0.54 -2.29 33.22
CA PRO A 8 -0.38 -3.31 32.72
C PRO A 8 0.18 -3.95 31.45
N ASP A 9 -0.23 -5.18 31.19
CA ASP A 9 0.03 -5.81 29.90
C ASP A 9 -0.53 -4.94 28.77
N PRO A 10 0.17 -4.85 27.62
CA PRO A 10 -0.30 -4.05 26.51
C PRO A 10 -1.62 -4.60 25.99
N LEU A 11 -2.51 -3.70 25.56
CA LEU A 11 -3.69 -4.09 24.80
C LEU A 11 -3.24 -4.69 23.46
N VAL A 12 -3.66 -5.92 23.18
CA VAL A 12 -3.48 -6.54 21.87
C VAL A 12 -4.58 -6.02 20.93
N VAL A 13 -4.21 -5.08 20.05
CA VAL A 13 -5.13 -4.48 19.06
C VAL A 13 -5.47 -5.47 17.95
N LEU A 14 -4.48 -6.24 17.50
CA LEU A 14 -4.63 -7.27 16.47
C LEU A 14 -3.75 -8.46 16.80
N ASP A 15 -4.36 -9.61 17.05
CA ASP A 15 -3.66 -10.87 17.36
C ASP A 15 -3.29 -11.61 16.06
N LEU A 16 -2.43 -10.98 15.25
CA LEU A 16 -1.96 -11.47 13.96
C LEU A 16 -0.55 -10.91 13.69
N PRO A 17 0.39 -11.68 13.09
CA PRO A 17 1.68 -11.13 12.69
C PRO A 17 1.49 -9.93 11.76
N SER A 18 1.96 -8.77 12.21
CA SER A 18 1.69 -7.48 11.60
C SER A 18 2.84 -6.50 11.83
N GLU A 19 3.00 -5.56 10.90
CA GLU A 19 4.01 -4.49 10.94
C GLU A 19 3.56 -3.33 10.02
N PHE A 20 4.39 -2.30 9.89
CA PHE A 20 4.21 -1.11 9.08
C PHE A 20 2.90 -0.38 9.37
N PRO A 21 2.63 -0.02 10.64
CA PRO A 21 1.41 0.68 11.01
C PRO A 21 1.36 2.05 10.35
N ARG A 22 0.23 2.35 9.70
CA ARG A 22 -0.12 3.67 9.21
C ARG A 22 -1.45 4.10 9.79
N ILE A 23 -1.61 5.41 9.89
CA ILE A 23 -2.85 6.06 10.30
C ILE A 23 -3.22 7.10 9.25
N ASP A 24 -4.39 7.72 9.42
CA ASP A 24 -4.65 9.00 8.81
C ASP A 24 -3.73 10.07 9.41
N GLU A 25 -2.72 10.51 8.65
CA GLU A 25 -1.69 11.42 9.15
C GLU A 25 -2.22 12.80 9.57
N ARG A 26 -3.47 13.16 9.21
CA ARG A 26 -4.17 14.35 9.75
C ARG A 26 -4.41 14.24 11.27
N PHE A 27 -4.35 13.02 11.80
CA PHE A 27 -4.52 12.65 13.21
C PHE A 27 -3.21 12.22 13.88
N MET A 28 -2.05 12.44 13.22
CA MET A 28 -0.75 12.25 13.86
C MET A 28 -0.67 13.04 15.17
N THR A 29 -0.09 12.41 16.21
CA THR A 29 -0.01 12.94 17.58
C THR A 29 -1.36 13.21 18.27
N LYS A 30 -2.47 12.68 17.74
CA LYS A 30 -3.82 12.77 18.33
C LYS A 30 -4.38 11.38 18.54
N GLN A 31 -5.51 11.30 19.24
CA GLN A 31 -6.31 10.08 19.25
C GLN A 31 -6.81 9.80 17.83
N TYR A 32 -6.64 8.55 17.38
CA TYR A 32 -7.03 8.08 16.06
C TYR A 32 -7.95 6.86 16.20
N GLU A 33 -8.97 6.80 15.35
CA GLU A 33 -9.93 5.70 15.27
C GLU A 33 -9.47 4.60 14.30
N TRP A 34 -8.74 4.95 13.23
CA TRP A 34 -8.38 3.99 12.18
C TRP A 34 -6.89 3.67 12.11
N LEU A 35 -6.59 2.39 12.10
CA LEU A 35 -5.24 1.83 11.95
C LEU A 35 -5.19 0.95 10.70
N PHE A 36 -4.14 1.15 9.90
CA PHE A 36 -3.86 0.33 8.72
C PHE A 36 -2.54 -0.40 8.94
N LEU A 37 -2.50 -1.69 8.65
CA LEU A 37 -1.33 -2.55 8.90
C LEU A 37 -1.04 -3.45 7.70
N ASN A 38 0.23 -3.76 7.49
CA ASN A 38 0.59 -4.94 6.73
C ASN A 38 0.50 -6.16 7.64
N VAL A 39 -0.07 -7.25 7.13
CA VAL A 39 -0.33 -8.46 7.92
C VAL A 39 0.06 -9.73 7.18
N PHE A 40 0.29 -10.78 7.94
CA PHE A 40 0.30 -12.14 7.43
C PHE A 40 -1.06 -12.79 7.67
N ILE A 41 -1.83 -13.02 6.61
CA ILE A 41 -3.12 -13.72 6.63
C ILE A 41 -2.86 -15.23 6.44
N PRO A 42 -3.15 -16.06 7.46
CA PRO A 42 -2.94 -17.50 7.42
C PRO A 42 -4.11 -18.21 6.73
N GLU A 43 -4.26 -18.05 5.42
CA GLU A 43 -5.15 -18.91 4.63
C GLU A 43 -4.36 -19.47 3.43
N ASN A 44 -4.59 -20.75 3.12
CA ASN A 44 -4.01 -21.51 1.99
C ASN A 44 -2.48 -21.72 1.93
N MET A 45 -1.70 -21.24 2.91
CA MET A 45 -0.30 -21.63 3.04
C MET A 45 -0.12 -22.60 4.22
N ASP A 46 0.41 -23.79 3.94
CA ASP A 46 0.87 -24.74 4.95
C ASP A 46 1.83 -24.00 5.90
N GLY A 47 1.33 -23.56 7.05
CA GLY A 47 2.07 -22.79 8.05
C GLY A 47 3.28 -23.54 8.62
N ARG A 48 3.45 -24.82 8.26
CA ARG A 48 4.62 -25.64 8.58
C ARG A 48 5.78 -25.44 7.59
N LYS A 49 5.55 -24.81 6.44
CA LYS A 49 6.55 -24.70 5.37
C LYS A 49 7.31 -23.39 5.29
N ASN A 50 6.93 -22.30 5.94
CA ASN A 50 7.85 -21.17 6.20
C ASN A 50 7.16 -20.05 7.00
N ILE A 51 7.63 -19.84 8.23
CA ILE A 51 7.16 -18.83 9.18
C ILE A 51 7.61 -17.40 8.79
N PHE A 52 8.36 -17.25 7.67
CA PHE A 52 9.04 -16.01 7.29
C PHE A 52 8.87 -15.61 5.82
N HIS A 53 7.72 -15.91 5.22
CA HIS A 53 7.51 -15.57 3.80
C HIS A 53 7.17 -14.10 3.52
N GLY A 54 6.96 -13.26 4.53
CA GLY A 54 6.63 -11.83 4.41
C GLY A 54 5.14 -11.55 4.61
N LEU A 55 4.76 -10.28 4.60
CA LEU A 55 3.37 -9.83 4.81
C LEU A 55 2.61 -9.97 3.48
N ASN A 56 1.51 -10.73 3.45
CA ASN A 56 0.77 -11.11 2.23
C ASN A 56 -0.61 -10.42 2.12
N GLY A 57 -0.92 -9.54 3.06
CA GLY A 57 -2.18 -8.82 3.08
C GLY A 57 -2.08 -7.53 3.87
N LEU A 58 -3.20 -6.81 3.91
CA LEU A 58 -3.37 -5.60 4.70
C LEU A 58 -4.56 -5.75 5.65
N ALA A 59 -4.53 -5.04 6.77
CA ALA A 59 -5.65 -4.92 7.69
C ALA A 59 -6.06 -3.45 7.85
N MET A 60 -7.37 -3.19 7.90
CA MET A 60 -7.98 -1.93 8.30
C MET A 60 -8.73 -2.18 9.59
N HIS A 61 -8.20 -1.66 10.70
CA HIS A 61 -8.71 -1.85 12.05
C HIS A 61 -9.36 -0.57 12.59
N ASN A 62 -10.52 -0.71 13.22
CA ASN A 62 -11.21 0.38 13.90
C ASN A 62 -11.01 0.25 15.42
N ASN A 63 -10.20 1.13 16.02
CA ASN A 63 -9.89 1.13 17.44
C ASN A 63 -11.13 1.33 18.34
N LYS A 64 -12.19 1.96 17.84
CA LYS A 64 -13.40 2.24 18.61
C LYS A 64 -14.34 1.05 18.69
N THR A 65 -14.44 0.26 17.62
CA THR A 65 -15.38 -0.87 17.50
C THR A 65 -14.69 -2.22 17.61
N GLY A 66 -13.36 -2.27 17.52
CA GLY A 66 -12.57 -3.50 17.48
C GLY A 66 -12.71 -4.30 16.18
N LYS A 67 -13.40 -3.77 15.16
CA LYS A 67 -13.62 -4.47 13.90
C LYS A 67 -12.42 -4.32 12.96
N THR A 68 -12.05 -5.41 12.33
CA THR A 68 -10.97 -5.45 11.33
C THR A 68 -11.49 -5.99 10.00
N ARG A 69 -11.07 -5.36 8.90
CA ARG A 69 -11.27 -5.83 7.52
C ARG A 69 -9.92 -6.13 6.90
N TYR A 70 -9.87 -7.07 5.95
CA TYR A 70 -8.62 -7.54 5.39
C TYR A 70 -8.62 -7.48 3.87
N PHE A 71 -7.49 -7.08 3.30
CA PHE A 71 -7.16 -7.26 1.89
C PHE A 71 -6.16 -8.40 1.76
N TYR A 72 -6.48 -9.41 0.95
CA TYR A 72 -5.53 -10.48 0.61
C TYR A 72 -4.94 -10.24 -0.77
N ALA A 73 -3.61 -10.20 -0.87
CA ALA A 73 -2.93 -9.96 -2.14
C ALA A 73 -3.00 -11.15 -3.10
N GLY A 74 -3.37 -12.33 -2.60
CA GLY A 74 -3.35 -13.59 -3.35
C GLY A 74 -2.08 -14.40 -3.11
N ASP A 75 -2.10 -15.66 -3.55
CA ASP A 75 -0.98 -16.58 -3.38
C ASP A 75 0.28 -16.07 -4.09
N ASN A 76 1.45 -16.47 -3.58
CA ASN A 76 2.75 -16.06 -4.12
C ASN A 76 2.92 -14.54 -4.24
N SER A 77 2.23 -13.77 -3.39
CA SER A 77 2.27 -12.32 -3.39
C SER A 77 2.65 -11.77 -2.01
N LEU A 78 3.39 -10.66 -1.99
CA LEU A 78 3.69 -9.91 -0.77
C LEU A 78 3.33 -8.43 -0.90
N CYS A 79 2.84 -7.84 0.17
CA CYS A 79 2.60 -6.40 0.29
C CYS A 79 3.80 -5.72 0.96
N GLN A 80 4.33 -4.68 0.33
CA GLN A 80 5.20 -3.70 0.99
C GLN A 80 4.37 -2.69 1.80
N GLU A 81 5.02 -1.83 2.58
CA GLU A 81 4.36 -0.82 3.41
C GLU A 81 3.26 -0.08 2.61
N LEU A 82 2.05 -0.11 3.17
CA LEU A 82 0.92 0.62 2.61
C LEU A 82 1.03 2.13 2.94
N ILE A 83 0.32 2.98 2.19
CA ILE A 83 0.11 4.38 2.56
C ILE A 83 -1.37 4.72 2.48
N PHE A 84 -1.86 5.54 3.41
CA PHE A 84 -3.21 6.09 3.39
C PHE A 84 -3.25 7.43 2.65
N ILE A 85 -4.31 7.65 1.88
CA ILE A 85 -4.55 8.86 1.10
C ILE A 85 -5.99 9.31 1.38
N PRO A 86 -6.21 10.49 1.99
CA PRO A 86 -7.57 10.94 2.31
C PRO A 86 -8.37 11.23 1.04
N ARG A 87 -9.68 10.95 1.06
CA ARG A 87 -10.57 11.15 -0.10
C ARG A 87 -10.63 12.61 -0.55
N SER A 88 -10.63 13.49 0.43
CA SER A 88 -10.59 14.94 0.32
C SER A 88 -10.00 15.52 1.61
N VAL A 89 -9.70 16.82 1.61
CA VAL A 89 -9.19 17.52 2.80
C VAL A 89 -10.15 17.38 3.99
N ASP A 90 -11.46 17.42 3.71
CA ASP A 90 -12.54 17.40 4.71
C ASP A 90 -13.15 15.99 4.90
N ALA A 91 -12.57 14.96 4.30
CA ALA A 91 -13.06 13.59 4.46
C ALA A 91 -12.99 13.17 5.94
N PRO A 92 -13.95 12.37 6.44
CA PRO A 92 -13.82 11.74 7.75
C PRO A 92 -12.48 10.99 7.92
N GLU A 93 -12.03 10.79 9.15
CA GLU A 93 -10.84 9.98 9.44
C GLU A 93 -10.96 8.61 8.77
N GLY A 94 -9.91 8.18 8.06
CA GLY A 94 -9.86 6.87 7.41
C GLY A 94 -10.73 6.72 6.15
N ASP A 95 -11.49 7.75 5.73
CA ASP A 95 -12.20 7.74 4.43
C ASP A 95 -11.26 8.19 3.30
N GLY A 96 -10.97 7.27 2.39
CA GLY A 96 -10.03 7.52 1.31
C GLY A 96 -9.58 6.25 0.62
N TRP A 97 -8.29 6.23 0.29
CA TRP A 97 -7.66 5.11 -0.39
C TRP A 97 -6.44 4.64 0.38
N VAL A 98 -6.15 3.36 0.23
CA VAL A 98 -4.86 2.78 0.58
C VAL A 98 -4.15 2.36 -0.69
N MET A 99 -2.86 2.67 -0.76
CA MET A 99 -2.00 2.22 -1.84
C MET A 99 -0.87 1.36 -1.29
N THR A 100 -0.59 0.23 -1.93
CA THR A 100 0.54 -0.64 -1.58
C THR A 100 1.20 -1.18 -2.84
N LEU A 101 2.49 -1.49 -2.75
CA LEU A 101 3.21 -2.22 -3.78
C LEU A 101 3.16 -3.72 -3.46
N VAL A 102 2.61 -4.50 -4.39
CA VAL A 102 2.47 -5.94 -4.31
C VAL A 102 3.53 -6.62 -5.17
N GLU A 103 4.44 -7.36 -4.55
CA GLU A 103 5.37 -8.25 -5.25
C GLU A 103 4.61 -9.48 -5.76
N ARG A 104 4.59 -9.70 -7.07
CA ARG A 104 4.03 -10.88 -7.73
C ARG A 104 5.14 -11.88 -8.01
N ARG A 105 5.49 -12.71 -7.04
CA ARG A 105 6.69 -13.57 -7.11
C ARG A 105 6.69 -14.51 -8.31
N ALA A 106 5.55 -15.15 -8.59
CA ALA A 106 5.42 -16.06 -9.73
C ALA A 106 5.59 -15.35 -11.09
N ALA A 107 5.27 -14.06 -11.16
CA ALA A 107 5.35 -13.27 -12.38
C ALA A 107 6.63 -12.41 -12.48
N GLY A 108 7.50 -12.44 -11.47
CA GLY A 108 8.75 -11.66 -11.46
C GLY A 108 8.56 -10.15 -11.61
N ARG A 109 7.44 -9.59 -11.13
CA ARG A 109 7.12 -8.16 -11.24
C ARG A 109 6.47 -7.63 -9.97
N CYS A 110 6.27 -6.31 -9.91
CA CYS A 110 5.43 -5.68 -8.88
C CYS A 110 4.19 -5.04 -9.50
N ASP A 111 3.10 -5.01 -8.74
CA ASP A 111 1.90 -4.25 -9.07
C ASP A 111 1.67 -3.18 -7.98
N VAL A 112 1.16 -2.00 -8.34
CA VAL A 112 0.64 -1.04 -7.36
C VAL A 112 -0.86 -1.27 -7.21
N ALA A 113 -1.30 -1.71 -6.03
CA ALA A 113 -2.71 -1.91 -5.73
C ALA A 113 -3.27 -0.64 -5.06
N ILE A 114 -4.42 -0.18 -5.55
CA ILE A 114 -5.19 0.92 -4.98
C ILE A 114 -6.49 0.34 -4.43
N ILE A 115 -6.77 0.58 -3.16
CA ILE A 115 -7.88 0.01 -2.40
C ILE A 115 -8.72 1.16 -1.86
N ASP A 116 -10.04 1.12 -2.05
CA ASP A 116 -10.95 2.09 -1.44
C ASP A 116 -11.28 1.62 -0.01
N THR A 117 -11.15 2.50 0.98
CA THR A 117 -11.39 2.12 2.39
C THR A 117 -12.85 1.75 2.68
N ARG A 118 -13.79 2.10 1.79
CA ARG A 118 -15.20 1.67 1.87
C ARG A 118 -15.38 0.21 1.48
N GLU A 119 -14.52 -0.32 0.61
CA GLU A 119 -14.54 -1.70 0.13
C GLU A 119 -13.14 -2.34 0.20
N PHE A 120 -12.61 -2.42 1.42
CA PHE A 120 -11.21 -2.73 1.72
C PHE A 120 -10.76 -4.14 1.28
N GLU A 121 -11.70 -5.06 1.07
CA GLU A 121 -11.43 -6.44 0.71
C GLU A 121 -10.93 -6.62 -0.73
N LYS A 122 -11.01 -5.57 -1.56
CA LYS A 122 -10.59 -5.63 -2.96
C LYS A 122 -9.96 -4.34 -3.45
N SER A 123 -9.11 -4.45 -4.47
CA SER A 123 -8.56 -3.30 -5.17
C SER A 123 -9.59 -2.67 -6.11
N VAL A 124 -9.64 -1.34 -6.14
CA VAL A 124 -10.38 -0.58 -7.16
C VAL A 124 -9.55 -0.34 -8.42
N ALA A 125 -8.22 -0.41 -8.33
CA ALA A 125 -7.32 -0.34 -9.48
C ALA A 125 -6.00 -1.08 -9.19
N ILE A 126 -5.38 -1.58 -10.27
CA ILE A 126 -4.06 -2.22 -10.23
C ILE A 126 -3.21 -1.62 -11.35
N VAL A 127 -2.05 -1.04 -11.01
CA VAL A 127 -1.03 -0.62 -11.98
C VAL A 127 0.04 -1.68 -12.05
N GLN A 128 0.13 -2.38 -13.18
CA GLN A 128 1.12 -3.45 -13.37
C GLN A 128 2.45 -2.85 -13.82
N LEU A 129 3.52 -3.06 -13.04
CA LEU A 129 4.86 -2.65 -13.45
C LEU A 129 5.46 -3.73 -14.36
N PRO A 130 6.19 -3.36 -15.42
CA PRO A 130 6.84 -4.33 -16.30
C PRO A 130 8.13 -4.91 -15.71
N PHE A 131 8.43 -4.62 -14.44
CA PHE A 131 9.65 -5.03 -13.74
C PHE A 131 9.39 -5.27 -12.26
N HIS A 132 10.34 -5.95 -11.63
CA HIS A 132 10.40 -6.13 -10.18
C HIS A 132 11.02 -4.89 -9.52
N VAL A 133 10.44 -4.47 -8.40
CA VAL A 133 11.00 -3.44 -7.52
C VAL A 133 11.43 -4.11 -6.24
N LYS A 134 12.72 -3.99 -5.89
CA LYS A 134 13.27 -4.52 -4.65
C LYS A 134 12.50 -3.95 -3.45
N ALA A 135 12.19 -4.82 -2.48
CA ALA A 135 11.54 -4.46 -1.22
C ALA A 135 12.14 -3.17 -0.62
N GLN A 136 11.28 -2.16 -0.49
CA GLN A 136 11.58 -0.90 0.19
C GLN A 136 11.16 -1.01 1.66
N ILE A 137 11.62 -0.07 2.50
CA ILE A 137 11.22 -0.02 3.90
C ILE A 137 10.00 0.88 4.06
N HIS A 138 10.13 2.17 3.73
CA HIS A 138 9.08 3.16 3.95
C HIS A 138 8.73 3.96 2.69
N GLY A 139 7.52 4.52 2.68
CA GLY A 139 7.01 5.42 1.65
C GLY A 139 6.09 6.49 2.20
N ASN A 140 5.86 7.56 1.43
CA ASN A 140 4.92 8.62 1.81
C ASN A 140 4.16 9.12 0.58
N TRP A 141 2.91 9.51 0.80
CA TRP A 141 2.12 10.24 -0.20
C TRP A 141 2.35 11.74 -0.05
N VAL A 142 2.59 12.42 -1.17
CA VAL A 142 2.61 13.88 -1.22
C VAL A 142 1.50 14.32 -2.16
N PRO A 143 0.43 14.96 -1.67
CA PRO A 143 -0.63 15.43 -2.54
C PRO A 143 -0.09 16.51 -3.48
N ALA A 144 -0.58 16.54 -4.72
CA ALA A 144 -0.15 17.52 -5.70
C ALA A 144 -0.37 18.98 -5.22
N SER A 145 -1.39 19.22 -4.38
CA SER A 145 -1.66 20.52 -3.76
C SER A 145 -0.57 21.00 -2.79
N ALA A 146 0.30 20.11 -2.29
CA ALA A 146 1.45 20.48 -1.48
C ALA A 146 2.65 20.96 -2.32
N LEU A 147 2.62 20.75 -3.64
CA LEU A 147 3.68 21.17 -4.55
C LEU A 147 3.44 22.60 -5.04
N LYS A 148 4.45 23.48 -4.88
CA LYS A 148 4.37 24.89 -5.31
C LYS A 148 4.33 25.07 -6.83
N ALA A 149 4.93 24.15 -7.58
CA ALA A 149 4.96 24.15 -9.04
C ALA A 149 5.15 22.72 -9.55
N ARG A 150 4.44 22.35 -10.63
CA ARG A 150 4.63 21.07 -11.31
C ARG A 150 5.64 21.27 -12.44
N LYS A 151 6.80 20.64 -12.31
CA LYS A 151 7.76 20.48 -13.41
C LYS A 151 7.77 19.01 -13.82
N SER A 152 7.75 18.74 -15.12
CA SER A 152 7.92 17.37 -15.61
C SER A 152 9.29 16.84 -15.18
N LEU A 153 9.30 15.65 -14.57
CA LEU A 153 10.52 14.95 -14.15
C LEU A 153 11.03 14.01 -15.25
N VAL A 154 10.22 13.77 -16.28
CA VAL A 154 10.59 12.96 -17.43
C VAL A 154 10.97 13.86 -18.58
N ARG A 155 11.90 13.37 -19.42
CA ARG A 155 12.19 14.02 -20.69
C ARG A 155 10.91 14.00 -21.53
N GLU A 156 10.37 15.17 -21.79
CA GLU A 156 9.34 15.34 -22.81
C GLU A 156 10.02 15.19 -24.17
N ILE A 157 9.68 14.12 -24.88
CA ILE A 157 10.11 13.95 -26.26
C ILE A 157 9.20 14.88 -27.07
N GLY A 158 9.79 15.96 -27.59
CA GLY A 158 9.09 16.86 -28.52
C GLY A 158 8.67 16.13 -29.80
N GLU A 159 8.01 16.84 -30.69
CA GLU A 159 7.56 16.29 -31.97
C GLU A 159 8.73 15.65 -32.73
N VAL A 160 8.66 14.33 -32.93
CA VAL A 160 9.67 13.59 -33.69
C VAL A 160 9.32 13.75 -35.16
N LYS A 161 10.08 14.58 -35.89
CA LYS A 161 9.98 14.66 -37.35
C LYS A 161 10.51 13.37 -37.96
N ILE A 162 9.58 12.46 -38.28
CA ILE A 162 9.88 11.27 -39.07
C ILE A 162 10.08 11.73 -40.52
N SER A 163 11.21 11.36 -41.13
CA SER A 163 11.54 11.81 -42.49
C SER A 163 10.57 11.29 -43.56
N GLY A 164 9.89 10.17 -43.30
CA GLY A 164 9.07 9.45 -44.27
C GLY A 164 9.86 8.77 -45.40
N LEU A 165 11.17 9.03 -45.50
CA LEU A 165 12.05 8.55 -46.58
C LEU A 165 12.52 7.10 -46.42
N GLY A 166 12.26 6.48 -45.26
CA GLY A 166 12.70 5.11 -44.93
C GLY A 166 11.58 4.09 -44.84
N ALA A 167 10.34 4.45 -45.23
CA ALA A 167 9.24 3.50 -45.23
C ALA A 167 9.50 2.42 -46.30
N LEU A 168 9.59 1.16 -45.87
CA LEU A 168 9.70 -0.01 -46.76
C LEU A 168 8.33 -0.54 -47.21
N GLU A 169 7.25 0.10 -46.76
CA GLU A 169 5.90 -0.22 -47.19
C GLU A 169 5.62 0.43 -48.55
N PRO A 170 4.93 -0.27 -49.48
CA PRO A 170 4.56 0.31 -50.76
C PRO A 170 3.61 1.48 -50.54
N MET A 171 3.95 2.67 -51.06
CA MET A 171 2.97 3.75 -51.18
C MET A 171 1.98 3.37 -52.27
N ILE A 172 0.71 3.23 -51.91
CA ILE A 172 -0.42 2.93 -52.82
C ILE A 172 -0.66 4.13 -53.73
#